data_AF-A0A7X3REN7-F1
#
_entry.id   AF-A0A7X3REN7-F1
#
_cell.length_a   1.000
_cell.length_b   1.000
_cell.length_c   1.000
_cell.angle_alpha   90.00
_cell.angle_beta   90.00
_cell.angle_gamma   90.00
#
_symmetry.space_group_name_H-M   'P 1'
#
loop_
_entity.id
_entity.type
_entity.pdbx_description
1 polymer ?
#
loop_
_entity_poly.entity_id
_entity_poly.type
_entity_poly.pdbx_seq_one_letter_code
_entity_poly.pdbx_strand_id
1 'polypeptide(L)'
;MNKMVKSKRNVVLSTSAATESGVHLAEGSFTLKKTDAVLTSTDFGTSGHGGGDPSPKYMLLYYMSHCDTHLFKYPIDIGESWTEEGHWRVQTKSRLEGYESVEVSAGTFSDCLKHKTVFTNADVKDTKAELRNALLNGTRYLWFAEGVGLVKLRYEHSNGVVTEAELLECKVPVEDQEYLPLQIGNVWIYKWQNDYRDEAAIEKWRVIRNFSEPENLDTPMELASARYEVKIDANERRVANVTCVLTPKADSRGEVPLKKSAEIPKQSAENTQAKTPQAKTRYKRTESRCCYP
;
A
#
# COMPACT_ATOMS: atom_id res chain seq x y z
N MET A 1 -21.26 18.20 7.53
CA MET A 1 -20.18 17.25 7.20
C MET A 1 -20.82 16.04 6.55
N ASN A 2 -20.57 15.80 5.26
CA ASN A 2 -21.00 14.57 4.62
C ASN A 2 -20.29 13.42 5.32
N LYS A 3 -21.08 12.51 5.90
CA LYS A 3 -20.58 11.24 6.44
C LYS A 3 -19.97 10.53 5.24
N MET A 4 -18.64 10.53 5.12
CA MET A 4 -17.98 9.66 4.14
C MET A 4 -18.51 8.26 4.43
N VAL A 5 -19.30 7.72 3.51
CA VAL A 5 -19.77 6.34 3.59
C VAL A 5 -18.51 5.52 3.42
N LYS A 6 -17.99 5.14 4.56
CA LYS A 6 -16.72 4.49 4.69
C LYS A 6 -16.89 3.05 4.18
N SER A 7 -16.37 2.79 2.99
CA SER A 7 -16.61 1.57 2.23
C SER A 7 -15.51 0.56 2.51
N LYS A 8 -15.92 -0.62 3.00
CA LYS A 8 -15.15 -1.85 2.81
C LYS A 8 -14.79 -1.95 1.32
N ARG A 9 -13.55 -2.28 0.99
CA ARG A 9 -13.07 -2.50 -0.38
C ARG A 9 -12.33 -3.83 -0.46
N ASN A 10 -12.60 -4.61 -1.51
CA ASN A 10 -11.80 -5.77 -1.89
C ASN A 10 -11.04 -5.39 -3.16
N VAL A 11 -9.72 -5.47 -3.09
CA VAL A 11 -8.80 -5.02 -4.12
C VAL A 11 -8.02 -6.23 -4.61
N VAL A 12 -7.96 -6.44 -5.92
CA VAL A 12 -7.14 -7.50 -6.50
C VAL A 12 -5.98 -6.88 -7.25
N LEU A 13 -4.78 -7.33 -6.91
CA LEU A 13 -3.55 -7.02 -7.61
C LEU A 13 -3.17 -8.21 -8.48
N SER A 14 -2.81 -7.94 -9.74
CA SER A 14 -2.11 -8.88 -10.60
C SER A 14 -0.62 -8.58 -10.52
N THR A 15 0.18 -9.64 -10.42
CA THR A 15 1.62 -9.54 -10.25
C THR A 15 2.34 -10.43 -11.25
N SER A 16 3.46 -9.97 -11.79
CA SER A 16 4.34 -10.75 -12.68
C SER A 16 5.80 -10.49 -12.34
N ALA A 17 6.64 -11.51 -12.33
CA ALA A 17 8.06 -11.41 -12.06
C ALA A 17 8.89 -12.01 -13.20
N ALA A 18 9.97 -11.33 -13.55
CA ALA A 18 10.99 -11.80 -14.48
C ALA A 18 12.39 -11.53 -13.89
N THR A 19 13.43 -12.12 -14.44
CA THR A 19 14.81 -11.72 -14.14
C THR A 19 15.13 -10.36 -14.75
N GLU A 20 16.26 -9.75 -14.39
CA GLU A 20 16.74 -8.50 -15.04
C GLU A 20 16.96 -8.69 -16.55
N SER A 21 17.37 -9.88 -16.95
CA SER A 21 17.50 -10.34 -18.34
C SER A 21 16.16 -10.65 -19.03
N GLY A 22 15.03 -10.56 -18.32
CA GLY A 22 13.69 -10.73 -18.86
C GLY A 22 13.18 -12.17 -18.90
N VAL A 23 13.89 -13.13 -18.29
CA VAL A 23 13.42 -14.52 -18.17
C VAL A 23 12.25 -14.57 -17.20
N HIS A 24 11.12 -15.13 -17.64
CA HIS A 24 9.94 -15.27 -16.78
C HIS A 24 10.24 -16.12 -15.53
N LEU A 25 9.79 -15.66 -14.37
CA LEU A 25 9.97 -16.35 -13.10
C LEU A 25 8.64 -16.81 -12.52
N ALA A 26 7.68 -15.90 -12.39
CA ALA A 26 6.43 -16.17 -11.70
C ALA A 26 5.34 -15.17 -12.10
N GLU A 27 4.11 -15.54 -11.81
CA GLU A 27 2.94 -14.70 -11.90
C GLU A 27 1.99 -15.02 -10.75
N GLY A 28 1.09 -14.09 -10.45
CA GLY A 28 0.13 -14.31 -9.39
C GLY A 28 -0.94 -13.23 -9.27
N SER A 29 -1.87 -13.50 -8.38
CA SER A 29 -2.89 -12.57 -7.93
C SER A 29 -2.91 -12.52 -6.42
N PHE A 30 -3.25 -11.35 -5.89
CA PHE A 30 -3.36 -11.11 -4.46
C PHE A 30 -4.60 -10.28 -4.17
N THR A 31 -5.35 -10.66 -3.15
CA THR A 31 -6.54 -9.96 -2.71
C THR A 31 -6.26 -9.26 -1.39
N LEU A 32 -6.39 -7.93 -1.40
CA LEU A 32 -6.36 -7.10 -0.21
C LEU A 32 -7.77 -6.67 0.17
N LYS A 33 -8.07 -6.70 1.46
CA LYS A 33 -9.29 -6.15 2.02
C LYS A 33 -8.95 -4.90 2.82
N LYS A 34 -9.53 -3.78 2.42
CA LYS A 34 -9.47 -2.52 3.16
C LYS A 34 -10.80 -2.26 3.86
N THR A 35 -10.72 -1.85 5.11
CA THR A 35 -11.83 -1.34 5.91
C THR A 35 -11.38 -0.05 6.60
N ASP A 36 -12.23 0.48 7.47
CA ASP A 36 -11.94 1.67 8.25
C ASP A 36 -10.97 1.44 9.40
N ALA A 37 -10.75 0.17 9.73
CA ALA A 37 -9.96 -0.25 10.86
C ALA A 37 -8.67 -0.93 10.42
N VAL A 38 -8.68 -1.62 9.27
CA VAL A 38 -7.53 -2.42 8.82
C VAL A 38 -7.37 -2.47 7.31
N LEU A 39 -6.12 -2.62 6.87
CA LEU A 39 -5.74 -3.13 5.56
C LEU A 39 -5.05 -4.49 5.73
N THR A 40 -5.56 -5.53 5.08
CA THR A 40 -5.07 -6.91 5.25
C THR A 40 -5.08 -7.64 3.92
N SER A 41 -4.13 -8.55 3.69
CA SER A 41 -4.30 -9.57 2.65
C SER A 41 -5.30 -10.63 3.13
N THR A 42 -6.11 -11.14 2.21
CA THR A 42 -7.11 -12.18 2.48
C THR A 42 -6.97 -13.40 1.59
N ASP A 43 -6.29 -13.27 0.46
CA ASP A 43 -6.11 -14.38 -0.48
C ASP A 43 -4.94 -14.11 -1.42
N PHE A 44 -4.35 -15.17 -1.96
CA PHE A 44 -3.33 -15.09 -2.99
C PHE A 44 -3.24 -16.40 -3.78
N GLY A 45 -2.89 -16.29 -5.05
CA GLY A 45 -2.56 -17.43 -5.91
C GLY A 45 -1.34 -17.11 -6.74
N THR A 46 -0.32 -17.97 -6.70
CA THR A 46 0.90 -17.79 -7.49
C THR A 46 1.32 -19.06 -8.23
N SER A 47 1.86 -18.87 -9.42
CA SER A 47 2.46 -19.89 -10.29
C SER A 47 3.85 -19.43 -10.72
N GLY A 48 4.73 -20.36 -11.09
CA GLY A 48 6.08 -20.01 -11.53
C GLY A 48 7.12 -21.09 -11.26
N HIS A 49 8.35 -20.80 -11.67
CA HIS A 49 9.52 -21.63 -11.46
C HIS A 49 10.31 -21.14 -10.24
N GLY A 50 10.50 -22.03 -9.26
CA GLY A 50 11.29 -21.73 -8.07
C GLY A 50 12.64 -22.42 -8.11
N GLY A 51 13.72 -21.65 -8.30
CA GLY A 51 15.11 -22.13 -8.20
C GLY A 51 15.59 -22.39 -6.76
N GLY A 52 14.68 -22.64 -5.82
CA GLY A 52 14.99 -22.72 -4.38
C GLY A 52 14.09 -21.80 -3.54
N ASP A 53 14.21 -21.91 -2.22
CA ASP A 53 13.58 -21.02 -1.25
C ASP A 53 14.61 -19.99 -0.76
N PRO A 54 14.28 -18.69 -0.63
CA PRO A 54 12.99 -18.05 -0.86
C PRO A 54 12.66 -18.00 -2.35
N SER A 55 11.51 -18.59 -2.70
CA SER A 55 11.14 -18.75 -4.10
C SER A 55 10.57 -17.46 -4.68
N PRO A 56 10.98 -17.07 -5.91
CA PRO A 56 10.33 -16.00 -6.66
C PRO A 56 8.83 -16.26 -6.88
N LYS A 57 8.42 -17.53 -6.85
CA LYS A 57 7.02 -17.93 -6.87
C LYS A 57 6.19 -17.26 -5.77
N TYR A 58 6.78 -16.94 -4.61
CA TYR A 58 6.01 -16.28 -3.55
C TYR A 58 5.74 -14.81 -3.85
N MET A 59 6.52 -14.16 -4.73
CA MET A 59 6.37 -12.75 -5.10
C MET A 59 6.60 -11.79 -3.91
N LEU A 60 6.97 -10.55 -4.18
CA LEU A 60 7.25 -9.52 -3.18
C LEU A 60 6.00 -9.21 -2.32
N LEU A 61 4.81 -9.24 -2.91
CA LEU A 61 3.58 -8.92 -2.20
C LEU A 61 3.27 -9.91 -1.06
N TYR A 62 3.69 -11.17 -1.19
CA TYR A 62 3.60 -12.16 -0.12
C TYR A 62 4.48 -11.77 1.07
N TYR A 63 5.72 -11.31 0.82
CA TYR A 63 6.60 -10.80 1.88
C TYR A 63 6.06 -9.52 2.51
N MET A 64 5.33 -8.67 1.76
CA MET A 64 4.72 -7.45 2.29
C MET A 64 3.58 -7.76 3.27
N SER A 65 2.66 -8.67 2.93
CA SER A 65 1.42 -8.84 3.70
C SER A 65 1.30 -10.16 4.46
N HIS A 66 2.32 -11.04 4.41
CA HIS A 66 2.40 -12.36 5.03
C HIS A 66 1.08 -12.87 5.63
N CYS A 67 0.39 -13.73 4.88
CA CYS A 67 -1.04 -14.05 4.97
C CYS A 67 -1.65 -13.99 6.38
N ASP A 68 -2.81 -13.34 6.42
CA ASP A 68 -3.69 -13.09 7.57
C ASP A 68 -3.18 -12.10 8.63
N THR A 69 -2.08 -11.40 8.36
CA THR A 69 -1.63 -10.29 9.21
C THR A 69 -2.07 -8.95 8.65
N HIS A 70 -2.42 -8.02 9.54
CA HIS A 70 -2.81 -6.68 9.16
C HIS A 70 -1.56 -5.88 8.77
N LEU A 71 -1.57 -5.32 7.56
CA LEU A 71 -0.53 -4.44 7.05
C LEU A 71 -0.64 -3.05 7.69
N PHE A 72 -1.85 -2.54 7.87
CA PHE A 72 -2.12 -1.33 8.61
C PHE A 72 -3.32 -1.50 9.53
N LYS A 73 -3.26 -0.82 10.67
CA LYS A 73 -4.42 -0.48 11.50
C LYS A 73 -4.70 1.02 11.33
N TYR A 74 -5.97 1.37 11.39
CA TYR A 74 -6.46 2.72 11.17
C TYR A 74 -7.20 3.24 12.42
N PRO A 75 -7.03 4.53 12.77
CA PRO A 75 -6.13 5.51 12.15
C PRO A 75 -4.66 5.12 12.27
N ILE A 76 -3.83 5.59 11.34
CA ILE A 76 -2.38 5.30 11.38
C ILE A 76 -1.78 6.19 12.47
N ASP A 77 -1.36 5.57 13.56
CA ASP A 77 -0.75 6.27 14.69
C ASP A 77 0.70 5.80 14.90
N ILE A 78 1.66 6.73 14.84
CA ILE A 78 3.07 6.41 15.11
C ILE A 78 3.23 5.89 16.54
N GLY A 79 3.98 4.80 16.67
CA GLY A 79 4.17 4.09 17.92
C GLY A 79 3.15 2.99 18.18
N GLU A 80 2.04 2.96 17.44
CA GLU A 80 1.06 1.86 17.52
C GLU A 80 1.74 0.52 17.22
N SER A 81 1.37 -0.49 18.01
CA SER A 81 1.87 -1.85 17.84
C SER A 81 0.76 -2.86 18.04
N TRP A 82 0.83 -3.97 17.31
CA TRP A 82 -0.11 -5.06 17.45
C TRP A 82 0.57 -6.42 17.32
N THR A 83 -0.07 -7.44 17.88
CA THR A 83 0.38 -8.83 17.81
C THR A 83 -0.71 -9.69 17.22
N GLU A 84 -0.34 -10.57 16.30
CA GLU A 84 -1.24 -11.42 15.53
C GLU A 84 -0.57 -12.78 15.30
N GLU A 85 -1.39 -13.82 15.24
CA GLU A 85 -0.98 -15.13 14.76
C GLU A 85 -1.34 -15.23 13.27
N GLY A 86 -0.33 -15.43 12.42
CA GLY A 86 -0.50 -15.65 11.00
C GLY A 86 -0.51 -17.13 10.62
N HIS A 87 -0.42 -17.40 9.32
CA HIS A 87 -0.22 -18.75 8.80
C HIS A 87 0.96 -19.47 9.46
N TRP A 88 0.85 -20.80 9.61
CA TRP A 88 1.87 -21.64 10.26
C TRP A 88 2.19 -21.23 11.71
N ARG A 89 1.20 -20.67 12.42
CA ARG A 89 1.31 -20.24 13.82
C ARG A 89 2.39 -19.19 14.09
N VAL A 90 2.87 -18.52 13.03
CA VAL A 90 3.87 -17.47 13.17
C VAL A 90 3.27 -16.34 13.99
N GLN A 91 3.93 -16.00 15.09
CA GLN A 91 3.56 -14.88 15.93
C GLN A 91 4.25 -13.64 15.37
N THR A 92 3.46 -12.63 15.05
CA THR A 92 3.96 -11.37 14.53
C THR A 92 3.78 -10.26 15.56
N LYS A 93 4.76 -9.37 15.66
CA LYS A 93 4.64 -8.11 16.41
C LYS A 93 4.98 -6.96 15.47
N SER A 94 3.95 -6.26 15.03
CA SER A 94 4.07 -5.11 14.14
C SER A 94 4.10 -3.81 14.92
N ARG A 95 4.81 -2.80 14.40
CA ARG A 95 4.89 -1.45 14.96
C ARG A 95 5.11 -0.42 13.85
N LEU A 96 4.42 0.71 13.95
CA LEU A 96 4.72 1.91 13.17
C LEU A 96 5.80 2.72 13.89
N GLU A 97 7.01 2.77 13.37
CA GLU A 97 8.17 3.33 14.10
C GLU A 97 8.30 4.85 13.95
N GLY A 98 7.89 5.41 12.82
CA GLY A 98 8.04 6.83 12.52
C GLY A 98 8.21 7.08 11.02
N TYR A 99 8.81 8.22 10.71
CA TYR A 99 9.11 8.64 9.35
C TYR A 99 10.62 8.70 9.13
N GLU A 100 11.08 8.24 7.97
CA GLU A 100 12.46 8.44 7.55
C GLU A 100 12.58 8.66 6.04
N SER A 101 13.68 9.31 5.64
CA SER A 101 13.98 9.47 4.22
C SER A 101 14.55 8.17 3.66
N VAL A 102 14.06 7.77 2.48
CA VAL A 102 14.48 6.55 1.79
C VAL A 102 14.88 6.89 0.37
N GLU A 103 16.08 6.49 -0.01
CA GLU A 103 16.60 6.58 -1.37
C GLU A 103 16.53 5.20 -2.04
N VAL A 104 15.98 5.17 -3.25
CA VAL A 104 15.84 3.99 -4.12
C VAL A 104 16.04 4.41 -5.58
N SER A 105 16.07 3.44 -6.49
CA SER A 105 16.15 3.69 -7.94
C SER A 105 15.06 4.65 -8.48
N ALA A 106 13.85 4.64 -7.92
CA ALA A 106 12.77 5.56 -8.29
C ALA A 106 12.98 7.01 -7.80
N GLY A 107 13.95 7.27 -6.93
CA GLY A 107 14.26 8.58 -6.34
C GLY A 107 14.34 8.57 -4.82
N THR A 108 14.36 9.77 -4.24
CA THR A 108 14.37 9.98 -2.78
C THR A 108 13.00 10.40 -2.29
N PHE A 109 12.51 9.72 -1.26
CA PHE A 109 11.24 9.99 -0.59
C PHE A 109 11.56 10.46 0.84
N SER A 110 11.15 11.66 1.23
CA SER A 110 11.58 12.28 2.49
C SER A 110 10.85 11.78 3.74
N ASP A 111 9.60 11.36 3.58
CA ASP A 111 8.66 11.12 4.68
C ASP A 111 8.03 9.73 4.59
N CYS A 112 8.87 8.68 4.45
CA CYS A 112 8.37 7.32 4.39
C CYS A 112 7.96 6.82 5.78
N LEU A 113 6.71 6.38 5.92
CA LEU A 113 6.22 5.66 7.09
C LEU A 113 6.95 4.30 7.21
N LYS A 114 7.69 4.12 8.29
CA LYS A 114 8.41 2.89 8.61
C LYS A 114 7.54 1.94 9.41
N HIS A 115 7.27 0.78 8.83
CA HIS A 115 6.52 -0.30 9.44
C HIS A 115 7.46 -1.49 9.71
N LYS A 116 7.63 -1.83 10.99
CA LYS A 116 8.45 -2.96 11.43
C LYS A 116 7.58 -4.12 11.86
N THR A 117 7.93 -5.34 11.47
CA THR A 117 7.29 -6.58 11.95
C THR A 117 8.36 -7.57 12.40
N VAL A 118 8.23 -8.09 13.61
CA VAL A 118 9.05 -9.21 14.10
C VAL A 118 8.23 -10.49 14.01
N PHE A 119 8.79 -11.53 13.37
CA PHE A 119 8.18 -12.84 13.18
C PHE A 119 8.90 -13.88 14.04
N THR A 120 8.12 -14.65 14.79
CA THR A 120 8.63 -15.69 15.69
C THR A 120 7.75 -16.93 15.66
N ASN A 121 8.28 -18.07 16.12
CA ASN A 121 7.52 -19.31 16.33
C ASN A 121 6.80 -19.87 15.09
N ALA A 122 7.34 -19.67 13.87
CA ALA A 122 6.86 -20.40 12.71
C ALA A 122 6.93 -21.93 12.92
N ASP A 123 5.85 -22.65 12.58
CA ASP A 123 5.65 -24.09 12.79
C ASP A 123 5.25 -24.80 11.47
N VAL A 124 6.12 -24.70 10.46
CA VAL A 124 6.00 -25.46 9.20
C VAL A 124 6.41 -26.92 9.45
N LYS A 125 5.64 -27.88 8.92
CA LYS A 125 5.78 -29.33 9.20
C LYS A 125 6.10 -30.18 7.97
N ASP A 126 6.82 -29.64 7.00
CA ASP A 126 7.20 -30.37 5.79
C ASP A 126 8.67 -30.83 5.80
N THR A 127 9.12 -31.41 4.69
CA THR A 127 10.49 -31.92 4.52
C THR A 127 11.58 -30.85 4.53
N LYS A 128 11.21 -29.57 4.43
CA LYS A 128 12.11 -28.40 4.50
C LYS A 128 11.76 -27.50 5.69
N ALA A 129 11.10 -28.05 6.72
CA ALA A 129 10.59 -27.31 7.87
C ALA A 129 11.63 -26.38 8.50
N GLU A 130 12.85 -26.85 8.73
CA GLU A 130 13.92 -26.05 9.33
C GLU A 130 14.23 -24.79 8.50
N LEU A 131 14.51 -24.95 7.21
CA LEU A 131 14.78 -23.83 6.31
C LEU A 131 13.58 -22.90 6.21
N ARG A 132 12.36 -23.44 6.02
CA ARG A 132 11.15 -22.62 5.88
C ARG A 132 10.85 -21.85 7.16
N ASN A 133 10.96 -22.47 8.33
CA ASN A 133 10.81 -21.78 9.61
C ASN A 133 11.86 -20.69 9.78
N ALA A 134 13.11 -20.95 9.35
CA ALA A 134 14.16 -19.96 9.44
C ALA A 134 13.94 -18.76 8.50
N LEU A 135 13.38 -18.99 7.31
CA LEU A 135 12.98 -17.94 6.36
C LEU A 135 11.68 -17.22 6.78
N LEU A 136 10.79 -17.86 7.54
CA LEU A 136 9.56 -17.23 8.03
C LEU A 136 9.76 -16.42 9.31
N ASN A 137 10.75 -16.78 10.14
CA ASN A 137 11.11 -16.03 11.34
C ASN A 137 12.14 -14.95 10.99
N GLY A 138 12.10 -13.81 11.69
CA GLY A 138 13.03 -12.71 11.44
C GLY A 138 12.43 -11.34 11.69
N THR A 139 13.02 -10.30 11.13
CA THR A 139 12.51 -8.92 11.22
C THR A 139 12.34 -8.32 9.83
N ARG A 140 11.13 -7.87 9.53
CA ARG A 140 10.77 -7.18 8.29
C ARG A 140 10.60 -5.69 8.56
N TYR A 141 11.11 -4.89 7.63
CA TYR A 141 10.93 -3.45 7.56
C TYR A 141 10.30 -3.11 6.21
N LEU A 142 9.27 -2.26 6.25
CA LEU A 142 8.58 -1.73 5.08
C LEU A 142 8.57 -0.22 5.17
N TRP A 143 8.75 0.44 4.03
CA TRP A 143 8.71 1.90 3.94
C TRP A 143 7.66 2.31 2.95
N PHE A 144 6.70 3.11 3.39
CA PHE A 144 5.61 3.58 2.55
C PHE A 144 5.62 5.09 2.42
N ALA A 145 5.50 5.61 1.20
CA ALA A 145 5.30 7.04 0.96
C ALA A 145 3.84 7.32 0.57
N GLU A 146 3.28 8.42 1.08
CA GLU A 146 1.92 8.86 0.76
C GLU A 146 1.76 9.08 -0.75
N GLY A 147 0.67 8.56 -1.31
CA GLY A 147 0.37 8.65 -2.74
C GLY A 147 1.29 7.82 -3.65
N VAL A 148 2.27 7.14 -3.07
CA VAL A 148 3.22 6.29 -3.80
C VAL A 148 2.93 4.84 -3.52
N GLY A 149 2.90 4.39 -2.26
CA GLY A 149 2.89 2.97 -1.93
C GLY A 149 4.18 2.51 -1.24
N LEU A 150 4.47 1.22 -1.36
CA LEU A 150 5.72 0.65 -0.88
C LEU A 150 6.90 1.23 -1.67
N VAL A 151 7.88 1.80 -0.97
CA VAL A 151 9.12 2.34 -1.53
C VAL A 151 10.25 1.35 -1.40
N LYS A 152 10.36 0.71 -0.23
CA LYS A 152 11.41 -0.26 0.10
C LYS A 152 10.89 -1.36 1.00
N LEU A 153 11.47 -2.54 0.89
CA LEU A 153 11.32 -3.66 1.82
C LEU A 153 12.71 -4.19 2.18
N ARG A 154 12.90 -4.53 3.45
CA ARG A 154 14.05 -5.32 3.92
C ARG A 154 13.56 -6.36 4.90
N TYR A 155 13.87 -7.62 4.64
CA TYR A 155 13.55 -8.73 5.53
C TYR A 155 14.84 -9.45 5.94
N GLU A 156 15.19 -9.31 7.21
CA GLU A 156 16.29 -10.00 7.87
C GLU A 156 15.78 -11.32 8.46
N HIS A 157 16.02 -12.42 7.75
CA HIS A 157 15.57 -13.76 8.14
C HIS A 157 16.40 -14.30 9.32
N SER A 158 15.84 -15.23 10.09
CA SER A 158 16.50 -15.75 11.30
C SER A 158 17.74 -16.62 11.01
N ASN A 159 17.91 -17.10 9.78
CA ASN A 159 19.14 -17.76 9.32
C ASN A 159 20.22 -16.77 8.83
N GLY A 160 20.01 -15.45 8.95
CA GLY A 160 20.94 -14.42 8.52
C GLY A 160 20.82 -13.98 7.06
N VAL A 161 19.98 -14.65 6.27
CA VAL A 161 19.70 -14.21 4.89
C VAL A 161 18.94 -12.90 4.91
N VAL A 162 19.20 -12.04 3.94
CA VAL A 162 18.42 -10.82 3.74
C VAL A 162 17.71 -10.86 2.40
N THR A 163 16.41 -10.54 2.42
CA THR A 163 15.65 -10.20 1.21
C THR A 163 15.42 -8.70 1.17
N GLU A 164 15.85 -8.04 0.10
CA GLU A 164 15.61 -6.61 -0.11
C GLU A 164 14.81 -6.36 -1.37
N ALA A 165 13.97 -5.33 -1.34
CA ALA A 165 13.30 -4.82 -2.51
C ALA A 165 13.27 -3.30 -2.52
N GLU A 166 13.33 -2.72 -3.70
CA GLU A 166 13.21 -1.30 -3.91
C GLU A 166 12.28 -0.98 -5.09
N LEU A 167 11.62 0.17 -5.00
CA LEU A 167 10.80 0.70 -6.07
C LEU A 167 11.69 1.20 -7.21
N LEU A 168 11.42 0.72 -8.43
CA LEU A 168 12.02 1.19 -9.66
C LEU A 168 11.16 2.26 -10.34
N GLU A 169 9.85 2.03 -10.40
CA GLU A 169 8.90 2.91 -11.09
C GLU A 169 7.51 2.78 -10.46
N CYS A 170 6.77 3.88 -10.35
CA CYS A 170 5.36 3.89 -9.98
C CYS A 170 4.53 4.75 -10.93
N LYS A 171 3.31 4.31 -11.23
CA LYS A 171 2.29 5.08 -11.96
C LYS A 171 1.01 5.08 -11.14
N VAL A 172 0.72 6.21 -10.51
CA VAL A 172 -0.48 6.45 -9.71
C VAL A 172 -1.24 7.60 -10.38
N PRO A 173 -2.18 7.32 -11.30
CA PRO A 173 -2.82 8.34 -12.12
C PRO A 173 -3.75 9.30 -11.37
N VAL A 174 -4.13 8.96 -10.14
CA VAL A 174 -5.02 9.76 -9.29
C VAL A 174 -4.24 10.13 -8.04
N GLU A 175 -4.15 11.43 -7.75
CA GLU A 175 -3.59 11.90 -6.49
C GLU A 175 -4.41 11.33 -5.31
N ASP A 176 -3.72 10.61 -4.44
CA ASP A 176 -4.26 10.04 -3.20
C ASP A 176 -3.21 10.24 -2.11
N GLN A 177 -3.63 10.44 -0.87
CA GLN A 177 -2.75 10.55 0.30
C GLN A 177 -2.61 9.21 1.04
N GLU A 178 -3.23 8.13 0.55
CA GLU A 178 -3.04 6.79 1.11
C GLU A 178 -1.58 6.31 0.98
N TYR A 179 -1.03 5.72 2.05
CA TYR A 179 0.29 5.06 2.05
C TYR A 179 0.38 3.83 1.15
N LEU A 180 -0.76 3.29 0.70
CA LEU A 180 -0.83 2.31 -0.37
C LEU A 180 -2.06 2.64 -1.22
N PRO A 181 -1.91 3.44 -2.28
CA PRO A 181 -3.03 3.86 -3.10
C PRO A 181 -3.51 2.67 -3.94
N LEU A 182 -4.75 2.22 -3.71
CA LEU A 182 -5.28 0.97 -4.28
C LEU A 182 -6.31 1.19 -5.41
N GLN A 183 -6.15 2.24 -6.21
CA GLN A 183 -7.01 2.56 -7.36
C GLN A 183 -6.70 1.65 -8.55
N ILE A 184 -7.74 1.27 -9.30
CA ILE A 184 -7.59 0.52 -10.55
C ILE A 184 -6.67 1.30 -11.50
N GLY A 185 -5.71 0.58 -12.09
CA GLY A 185 -4.74 1.17 -13.01
C GLY A 185 -3.44 1.63 -12.35
N ASN A 186 -3.37 1.67 -11.01
CA ASN A 186 -2.11 1.88 -10.33
C ASN A 186 -1.14 0.74 -10.66
N VAL A 187 0.11 1.10 -10.95
CA VAL A 187 1.18 0.15 -11.32
C VAL A 187 2.45 0.48 -10.56
N TRP A 188 3.13 -0.55 -10.08
CA TRP A 188 4.46 -0.45 -9.48
C TRP A 188 5.39 -1.47 -10.11
N ILE A 189 6.66 -1.13 -10.20
CA ILE A 189 7.73 -2.02 -10.63
C ILE A 189 8.79 -2.01 -9.54
N TYR A 190 9.12 -3.18 -9.04
CA TYR A 190 10.11 -3.39 -7.99
C TYR A 190 11.27 -4.21 -8.52
N LYS A 191 12.45 -3.94 -8.00
CA LYS A 191 13.59 -4.85 -8.05
C LYS A 191 13.73 -5.49 -6.69
N TRP A 192 13.87 -6.81 -6.62
CA TRP A 192 14.13 -7.49 -5.36
C TRP A 192 15.12 -8.65 -5.51
N GLN A 193 15.91 -8.86 -4.46
CA GLN A 193 16.98 -9.85 -4.44
C GLN A 193 17.14 -10.44 -3.04
N ASN A 194 17.69 -11.65 -2.99
CA ASN A 194 18.17 -12.29 -1.78
C ASN A 194 19.44 -13.09 -2.08
N ASP A 195 20.07 -13.62 -1.04
CA ASP A 195 21.34 -14.35 -1.13
C ASP A 195 21.27 -15.68 -1.89
N TYR A 196 20.07 -16.17 -2.23
CA TYR A 196 19.88 -17.44 -2.95
C TYR A 196 19.83 -17.28 -4.47
N ARG A 197 19.99 -16.05 -4.98
CA ARG A 197 19.90 -15.76 -6.41
C ARG A 197 21.01 -14.83 -6.88
N ASP A 198 21.64 -15.25 -7.96
CA ASP A 198 22.68 -14.45 -8.64
C ASP A 198 22.09 -13.22 -9.34
N GLU A 199 20.82 -13.28 -9.74
CA GLU A 199 20.13 -12.23 -10.49
C GLU A 199 18.86 -11.78 -9.75
N ALA A 200 18.61 -10.47 -9.75
CA ALA A 200 17.43 -9.90 -9.13
C ALA A 200 16.14 -10.26 -9.89
N ALA A 201 15.03 -10.27 -9.17
CA ALA A 201 13.70 -10.30 -9.76
C ALA A 201 13.20 -8.88 -10.02
N ILE A 202 12.68 -8.64 -11.21
CA ILE A 202 11.88 -7.48 -11.56
C ILE A 202 10.42 -7.88 -11.45
N GLU A 203 9.71 -7.30 -10.50
CA GLU A 203 8.32 -7.62 -10.20
C GLU A 203 7.41 -6.43 -10.49
N LYS A 204 6.36 -6.66 -11.26
CA LYS A 204 5.36 -5.65 -11.62
C LYS A 204 4.06 -5.95 -10.91
N TRP A 205 3.51 -4.97 -10.23
CA TRP A 205 2.19 -5.00 -9.61
C TRP A 205 1.21 -4.13 -10.39
N ARG A 206 -0.03 -4.56 -10.51
CA ARG A 206 -1.12 -3.78 -11.08
C ARG A 206 -2.40 -4.01 -10.31
N VAL A 207 -3.06 -2.94 -9.87
CA VAL A 207 -4.44 -3.05 -9.37
C VAL A 207 -5.38 -3.28 -10.55
N ILE A 208 -6.03 -4.44 -10.56
CA ILE A 208 -6.96 -4.84 -11.65
C ILE A 208 -8.43 -4.82 -11.21
N ARG A 209 -8.70 -4.84 -9.91
CA ARG A 209 -10.06 -4.81 -9.34
C ARG A 209 -10.05 -4.01 -8.03
N ASN A 210 -11.11 -3.22 -7.78
CA ASN A 210 -11.33 -2.51 -6.52
C ASN A 210 -12.85 -2.29 -6.35
N PHE A 211 -13.51 -3.15 -5.56
CA PHE A 211 -14.98 -3.16 -5.41
C PHE A 211 -15.37 -3.09 -3.94
N SER A 212 -16.53 -2.49 -3.63
CA SER A 212 -17.01 -2.36 -2.25
C SER A 212 -17.51 -3.68 -1.65
N GLU A 213 -18.03 -4.56 -2.50
CA GLU A 213 -18.48 -5.90 -2.14
C GLU A 213 -17.73 -6.92 -3.02
N PRO A 214 -17.48 -8.14 -2.52
CA PRO A 214 -16.96 -9.22 -3.36
C PRO A 214 -18.09 -9.68 -4.28
N GLU A 215 -18.35 -8.91 -5.34
CA GLU A 215 -19.23 -9.36 -6.41
C GLU A 215 -18.51 -10.46 -7.17
N ASN A 216 -19.21 -11.56 -7.40
CA ASN A 216 -18.70 -12.71 -8.13
C ASN A 216 -18.75 -12.38 -9.64
N LEU A 217 -17.96 -11.39 -10.06
CA LEU A 217 -17.93 -10.84 -11.43
C LEU A 217 -17.36 -11.81 -12.49
N ASP A 218 -17.28 -13.10 -12.17
CA ASP A 218 -16.87 -14.13 -13.11
C ASP A 218 -17.98 -14.43 -14.15
N THR A 219 -19.15 -13.80 -14.01
CA THR A 219 -20.17 -13.78 -15.06
C THR A 219 -20.01 -12.55 -15.98
N PRO A 220 -19.81 -12.74 -17.30
CA PRO A 220 -19.72 -11.64 -18.27
C PRO A 220 -20.91 -10.66 -18.23
N MET A 221 -22.07 -11.13 -17.74
CA MET A 221 -23.30 -10.36 -17.65
C MET A 221 -23.26 -9.27 -16.57
N GLU A 222 -22.55 -9.50 -15.47
CA GLU A 222 -22.41 -8.53 -14.37
C GLU A 222 -21.40 -7.43 -14.74
N LEU A 223 -20.29 -7.79 -15.40
CA LEU A 223 -19.36 -6.83 -16.03
C LEU A 223 -20.05 -5.92 -17.05
N ALA A 224 -21.02 -6.44 -17.78
CA ALA A 224 -21.84 -5.68 -18.73
C ALA A 224 -22.87 -4.76 -18.02
N SER A 225 -23.24 -5.07 -16.78
CA SER A 225 -24.19 -4.28 -15.98
C SER A 225 -23.54 -3.19 -15.14
N ALA A 226 -22.22 -3.28 -14.90
CA ALA A 226 -21.45 -2.25 -14.22
C ALA A 226 -21.55 -0.93 -15.00
N ARG A 227 -22.01 0.13 -14.33
CA ARG A 227 -22.13 1.45 -14.94
C ARG A 227 -20.80 2.17 -14.86
N TYR A 228 -20.21 2.44 -16.03
CA TYR A 228 -18.96 3.17 -16.16
C TYR A 228 -19.25 4.66 -16.40
N GLU A 229 -18.45 5.53 -15.79
CA GLU A 229 -18.44 6.96 -16.12
C GLU A 229 -17.32 7.23 -17.13
N VAL A 230 -17.70 7.67 -18.33
CA VAL A 230 -16.73 8.09 -19.36
C VAL A 230 -16.70 9.60 -19.37
N LYS A 231 -15.54 10.19 -19.06
CA LYS A 231 -15.32 11.63 -19.20
C LYS A 231 -14.68 11.90 -20.55
N ILE A 232 -15.37 12.72 -21.35
CA ILE A 232 -14.90 13.15 -22.66
C ILE A 232 -14.55 14.62 -22.51
N ASP A 233 -13.28 14.96 -22.71
CA ASP A 233 -12.81 16.34 -22.67
C ASP A 233 -12.48 16.80 -24.10
N ALA A 234 -13.19 17.83 -24.57
CA ALA A 234 -13.11 18.33 -25.94
C ALA A 234 -12.46 19.71 -25.94
N ASN A 235 -11.15 19.73 -25.73
CA ASN A 235 -10.38 20.96 -25.56
C ASN A 235 -10.11 21.69 -26.90
N GLU A 236 -10.35 21.06 -28.04
CA GLU A 236 -10.21 21.67 -29.36
C GLU A 236 -11.38 21.36 -30.28
N ARG A 237 -11.65 22.28 -31.22
CA ARG A 237 -12.69 22.11 -32.23
C ARG A 237 -12.35 20.89 -33.10
N ARG A 238 -13.13 19.80 -32.95
CA ARG A 238 -13.00 18.51 -33.65
C ARG A 238 -11.97 17.52 -33.08
N VAL A 239 -11.44 17.74 -31.88
CA VAL A 239 -10.62 16.75 -31.18
C VAL A 239 -11.23 16.46 -29.81
N ALA A 240 -11.58 15.20 -29.57
CA ALA A 240 -12.06 14.73 -28.28
C ALA A 240 -11.00 13.83 -27.64
N ASN A 241 -10.50 14.22 -26.48
CA ASN A 241 -9.70 13.35 -25.64
C ASN A 241 -10.67 12.54 -24.78
N VAL A 242 -10.79 11.25 -25.08
CA VAL A 242 -11.63 10.35 -24.30
C VAL A 242 -10.76 9.75 -23.20
N THR A 243 -11.03 10.13 -21.96
CA THR A 243 -10.43 9.49 -20.79
C THR A 243 -11.48 8.60 -20.13
N CYS A 244 -11.40 7.30 -20.42
CA CYS A 244 -12.23 6.31 -19.73
C CYS A 244 -11.65 6.06 -18.33
N VAL A 245 -12.23 6.69 -17.32
CA VAL A 245 -11.92 6.39 -15.91
C VAL A 245 -12.95 5.37 -15.43
N LEU A 246 -12.53 4.11 -15.30
CA LEU A 246 -13.39 3.03 -14.82
C LEU A 246 -13.68 3.22 -13.32
N THR A 247 -14.75 3.95 -13.02
CA THR A 247 -15.24 4.13 -11.65
C THR A 247 -16.52 3.31 -11.48
N PRO A 248 -16.56 2.31 -10.59
CA PRO A 248 -17.81 1.63 -10.27
C PRO A 248 -18.82 2.67 -9.77
N LYS A 249 -19.96 2.79 -10.44
CA LYS A 249 -21.03 3.69 -9.98
C LYS A 249 -21.54 3.17 -8.63
N ALA A 250 -21.27 3.90 -7.55
CA ALA A 250 -21.85 3.60 -6.25
C ALA A 250 -23.38 3.56 -6.40
N ASP A 251 -23.99 2.47 -5.96
CA ASP A 251 -25.40 2.20 -6.13
C ASP A 251 -26.21 3.26 -5.37
N SER A 252 -26.59 4.34 -6.06
CA SER A 252 -27.44 5.41 -5.51
C SER A 252 -28.88 4.89 -5.42
N ARG A 253 -29.11 3.89 -4.57
CA ARG A 253 -30.47 3.44 -4.25
C ARG A 253 -31.14 4.53 -3.42
N GLY A 254 -31.85 5.41 -4.12
CA GLY A 254 -32.96 6.21 -3.63
C GLY A 254 -32.64 7.17 -2.49
N GLU A 255 -32.06 8.32 -2.81
CA GLU A 255 -32.39 9.52 -2.03
C GLU A 255 -33.88 9.81 -2.24
N VAL A 256 -34.69 9.53 -1.20
CA VAL A 256 -36.05 10.03 -1.10
C VAL A 256 -35.98 11.56 -1.11
N PRO A 257 -36.74 12.28 -1.96
CA PRO A 257 -36.67 13.73 -2.01
C PRO A 257 -37.10 14.33 -0.67
N LEU A 258 -36.13 14.88 0.07
CA LEU A 258 -36.39 15.69 1.24
C LEU A 258 -37.20 16.92 0.83
N LYS A 259 -38.43 17.00 1.35
CA LYS A 259 -39.32 18.15 1.20
C LYS A 259 -38.57 19.44 1.60
N LYS A 260 -38.48 20.37 0.64
CA LYS A 260 -38.03 21.75 0.86
C LYS A 260 -38.81 22.37 2.02
N SER A 261 -38.09 22.78 3.06
CA SER A 261 -38.62 23.59 4.15
C SER A 261 -37.86 24.91 4.19
N ALA A 262 -38.61 25.98 3.90
CA ALA A 262 -38.50 27.39 4.26
C ALA A 262 -37.13 28.06 4.47
N GLU A 263 -36.94 29.13 3.70
CA GLU A 263 -36.01 30.24 3.92
C GLU A 263 -36.26 30.96 5.26
N ILE A 264 -35.20 31.34 5.97
CA ILE A 264 -35.20 32.41 6.97
C ILE A 264 -33.96 33.30 6.74
N PRO A 265 -34.06 34.64 6.88
CA PRO A 265 -33.13 35.60 6.28
C PRO A 265 -31.86 35.87 7.09
N LYS A 266 -30.88 36.41 6.36
CA LYS A 266 -29.61 36.96 6.83
C LYS A 266 -29.80 38.04 7.90
N GLN A 267 -28.96 38.00 8.94
CA GLN A 267 -28.55 39.18 9.69
C GLN A 267 -27.03 39.32 9.68
N SER A 268 -26.61 40.50 9.22
CA SER A 268 -25.28 41.08 9.29
C SER A 268 -25.01 41.64 10.68
N ALA A 269 -23.79 41.50 11.19
CA ALA A 269 -23.24 42.39 12.20
C ALA A 269 -21.73 42.57 11.98
N GLU A 270 -21.34 43.84 11.99
CA GLU A 270 -20.01 44.41 11.78
C GLU A 270 -19.05 44.22 12.96
N ASN A 271 -17.77 44.43 12.62
CA ASN A 271 -16.68 45.04 13.40
C ASN A 271 -16.20 44.35 14.68
N THR A 272 -14.86 44.16 14.79
CA THR A 272 -13.98 45.10 15.51
C THR A 272 -12.50 44.77 15.27
N GLN A 273 -11.70 45.81 15.05
CA GLN A 273 -10.24 45.83 14.94
C GLN A 273 -9.53 45.39 16.25
N ALA A 274 -8.29 44.88 16.13
CA ALA A 274 -7.07 45.55 16.62
C ALA A 274 -5.99 44.63 17.24
N LYS A 275 -4.74 44.99 16.90
CA LYS A 275 -3.48 44.91 17.67
C LYS A 275 -2.62 43.63 17.63
N THR A 276 -1.60 43.75 16.77
CA THR A 276 -0.22 43.27 16.93
C THR A 276 0.40 43.67 18.27
N PRO A 277 1.34 42.86 18.81
CA PRO A 277 2.66 43.41 19.09
C PRO A 277 3.82 42.52 18.62
N GLN A 278 4.87 43.21 18.15
CA GLN A 278 6.21 42.69 17.95
C GLN A 278 6.87 42.34 19.30
N ALA A 279 7.63 41.25 19.34
CA ALA A 279 8.77 41.15 20.25
C ALA A 279 9.90 40.34 19.59
N LYS A 280 11.04 41.01 19.45
CA LYS A 280 12.35 40.45 19.09
C LYS A 280 12.92 39.71 20.29
N THR A 281 13.53 38.54 20.09
CA THR A 281 14.80 38.26 20.80
C THR A 281 15.68 37.27 20.05
N ARG A 282 16.91 37.74 19.76
CA ARG A 282 18.10 36.95 19.43
C ARG A 282 18.41 35.99 20.58
N TYR A 283 18.85 34.77 20.29
CA TYR A 283 19.85 34.11 21.12
C TYR A 283 20.89 33.36 20.30
N LYS A 284 22.10 33.38 20.85
CA LYS A 284 23.39 33.11 20.23
C LYS A 284 23.67 31.61 20.08
N ARG A 285 24.45 31.36 19.02
CA ARG A 285 25.34 30.23 18.75
C ARG A 285 26.26 29.91 19.93
N THR A 286 26.37 28.64 20.30
CA THR A 286 27.55 28.07 20.98
C THR A 286 27.85 26.71 20.38
N GLU A 287 29.02 26.63 19.76
CA GLU A 287 29.72 25.40 19.41
C GLU A 287 30.26 24.76 20.69
N SER A 288 30.19 23.43 20.78
CA SER A 288 31.03 22.67 21.70
C SER A 288 31.45 21.37 21.03
N ARG A 289 32.73 21.35 20.62
CA ARG A 289 33.52 20.15 20.36
C ARG A 289 33.64 19.35 21.66
N CYS A 290 33.51 18.03 21.59
CA CYS A 290 34.20 17.12 22.50
C CYS A 290 34.68 15.90 21.72
N CYS A 291 35.97 15.65 21.83
CA CYS A 291 36.66 14.48 21.34
C CYS A 291 36.81 13.45 22.48
N TYR A 292 36.97 12.18 22.06
CA TYR A 292 37.70 11.06 22.72
C TYR A 292 37.04 10.34 23.91
N PRO A 293 37.44 9.08 24.21
CA PRO A 293 38.58 8.28 23.70
C PRO A 293 38.27 7.31 22.56
#